data_AF-A0A9E4BKJ7-F1
#
_entry.id   AF-A0A9E4BKJ7-F1
#
_cell.length_a   1.000
_cell.length_b   1.000
_cell.length_c   1.000
_cell.angle_alpha   90.00
_cell.angle_beta   90.00
_cell.angle_gamma   90.00
#
_symmetry.space_group_name_H-M   'P 1'
#
loop_
_entity.id
_entity.type
_entity.pdbx_description
1 polymer ?
#
loop_
_entity_poly.entity_id
_entity_poly.type
_entity_poly.pdbx_seq_one_letter_code
_entity_poly.pdbx_strand_id
1 'polypeptide(L)'
;MVQLEPWAAHSIDHGGNMDFNAIQPGSTVHIRAQKPGGLLSLGDVHARMGDGELTGAGVEIDAAVTIKVDRSPGFPNSSPVVETTTVVEAAEEYLTSARAAEWGEALRLAWLEMVALIIDRYDTTYEYANMIVGTIGDARPGFATGYMGSYVTWNCGAPECRMRRRGFEVYNINERICYVFVRDSQCESEYGLGKRCFCRSRGYWV
;
A
#
# COMPACT_ATOMS: atom_id res chain seq x y z
N MET A 1 5.37 -17.89 -22.95
CA MET A 1 4.97 -18.38 -21.62
C MET A 1 5.26 -17.23 -20.66
N VAL A 2 4.25 -16.58 -20.08
CA VAL A 2 4.44 -15.35 -19.30
C VAL A 2 4.79 -15.73 -17.87
N GLN A 3 5.95 -15.28 -17.40
CA GLN A 3 6.39 -15.47 -16.02
C GLN A 3 5.51 -14.59 -15.12
N LEU A 4 4.72 -15.25 -14.26
CA LEU A 4 3.75 -14.64 -13.34
C LEU A 4 4.36 -14.33 -11.97
N GLU A 5 5.63 -14.62 -11.78
CA GLU A 5 6.27 -14.59 -10.47
C GLU A 5 6.66 -13.17 -10.07
N PRO A 6 6.20 -12.69 -8.90
CA PRO A 6 6.66 -11.44 -8.32
C PRO A 6 8.15 -11.53 -7.96
N TRP A 7 8.84 -10.39 -7.95
CA TRP A 7 10.24 -10.37 -7.52
C TRP A 7 10.40 -10.67 -6.03
N ALA A 8 9.39 -10.30 -5.22
CA ALA A 8 9.30 -10.66 -3.81
C ALA A 8 8.68 -12.07 -3.69
N ALA A 9 9.51 -13.07 -3.40
CA ALA A 9 9.17 -14.49 -3.31
C ALA A 9 8.32 -14.85 -2.07
N HIS A 10 7.09 -14.34 -1.99
CA HIS A 10 6.06 -14.77 -1.03
C HIS A 10 4.67 -14.73 -1.66
N SER A 11 3.68 -15.30 -0.96
CA SER A 11 2.30 -15.33 -1.44
C SER A 11 1.75 -13.93 -1.68
N ILE A 12 0.88 -13.79 -2.70
CA ILE A 12 0.20 -12.53 -3.01
C ILE A 12 -0.71 -12.15 -1.85
N ASP A 13 -0.52 -10.95 -1.33
CA ASP A 13 -1.33 -10.37 -0.29
C ASP A 13 -2.46 -9.52 -0.91
N HIS A 14 -3.70 -9.77 -0.47
CA HIS A 14 -4.90 -9.06 -0.90
C HIS A 14 -5.24 -7.81 -0.05
N GLY A 15 -4.39 -7.40 0.88
CA GLY A 15 -4.70 -6.40 1.89
C GLY A 15 -5.64 -6.96 2.98
N GLY A 16 -6.48 -6.13 3.58
CA GLY A 16 -7.33 -6.50 4.73
C GLY A 16 -7.05 -5.57 5.91
N ASN A 17 -6.89 -6.14 7.11
CA ASN A 17 -6.57 -5.42 8.34
C ASN A 17 -5.13 -4.90 8.33
N MET A 18 -4.89 -3.87 7.52
CA MET A 18 -3.54 -3.35 7.29
C MET A 18 -3.12 -2.36 8.37
N ASP A 19 -4.07 -1.55 8.85
CA ASP A 19 -3.88 -0.55 9.90
C ASP A 19 -2.65 0.33 9.65
N PHE A 20 -2.65 0.93 8.46
CA PHE A 20 -1.62 1.88 8.05
C PHE A 20 -2.14 3.30 8.11
N ASN A 21 -1.51 4.14 8.92
CA ASN A 21 -1.82 5.58 9.00
C ASN A 21 -1.66 6.32 7.66
N ALA A 22 -0.80 5.82 6.78
CA ALA A 22 -0.61 6.40 5.46
C ALA A 22 -1.82 6.21 4.52
N ILE A 23 -2.75 5.29 4.84
CA ILE A 23 -4.00 5.10 4.10
C ILE A 23 -5.01 6.11 4.64
N GLN A 24 -4.98 7.30 4.05
CA GLN A 24 -5.84 8.43 4.42
C GLN A 24 -6.22 9.22 3.16
N PRO A 25 -7.10 10.24 3.24
CA PRO A 25 -7.49 11.03 2.06
C PRO A 25 -6.28 11.57 1.31
N GLY A 26 -6.26 11.40 -0.02
CA GLY A 26 -5.14 11.79 -0.88
C GLY A 26 -4.04 10.75 -1.08
N SER A 27 -4.09 9.61 -0.39
CA SER A 27 -3.24 8.45 -0.68
C SER A 27 -3.80 7.62 -1.83
N THR A 28 -2.95 6.78 -2.43
CA THR A 28 -3.35 5.78 -3.40
C THR A 28 -2.86 4.41 -2.98
N VAL A 29 -3.76 3.42 -2.90
CA VAL A 29 -3.41 2.03 -2.58
C VAL A 29 -3.44 1.19 -3.86
N HIS A 30 -2.39 0.43 -4.11
CA HIS A 30 -2.26 -0.50 -5.23
C HIS A 30 -2.35 -1.94 -4.70
N ILE A 31 -3.41 -2.66 -5.08
CA ILE A 31 -3.61 -4.06 -4.68
C ILE A 31 -3.84 -4.95 -5.89
N ARG A 32 -3.12 -6.06 -5.97
CA ARG A 32 -3.22 -7.01 -7.08
C ARG A 32 -4.56 -7.74 -7.06
N ALA A 33 -5.36 -7.60 -8.13
CA ALA A 33 -6.62 -8.33 -8.24
C ALA A 33 -6.35 -9.83 -8.47
N GLN A 34 -6.86 -10.68 -7.58
CA GLN A 34 -6.69 -12.14 -7.65
C GLN A 34 -7.91 -12.85 -8.27
N LYS A 35 -9.02 -12.13 -8.44
CA LYS A 35 -10.30 -12.63 -8.99
C LYS A 35 -10.88 -11.63 -9.99
N PRO A 36 -11.70 -12.09 -10.96
CA PRO A 36 -12.40 -11.21 -11.88
C PRO A 36 -13.20 -10.14 -11.14
N GLY A 37 -13.10 -8.89 -11.59
CA GLY A 37 -13.80 -7.76 -10.98
C GLY A 37 -13.18 -7.20 -9.69
N GLY A 38 -12.04 -7.75 -9.22
CA GLY A 38 -11.29 -7.24 -8.06
C GLY A 38 -11.93 -7.54 -6.70
N LEU A 39 -13.27 -7.53 -6.61
CA LEU A 39 -14.04 -7.82 -5.40
C LEU A 39 -13.61 -6.97 -4.19
N LEU A 40 -13.43 -5.66 -4.42
CA LEU A 40 -13.00 -4.72 -3.38
C LEU A 40 -14.04 -4.62 -2.25
N SER A 41 -13.56 -4.73 -1.01
CA SER A 41 -14.27 -4.37 0.22
C SER A 41 -13.38 -3.44 1.06
N LEU A 42 -14.01 -2.51 1.79
CA LEU A 42 -13.33 -1.57 2.68
C LEU A 42 -14.21 -1.27 3.91
N GLY A 43 -13.55 -1.00 5.03
CA GLY A 43 -14.16 -0.73 6.33
C GLY A 43 -13.07 -0.30 7.33
N ASP A 44 -13.40 -0.37 8.62
CA ASP A 44 -12.45 -0.15 9.73
C ASP A 44 -11.76 1.21 9.69
N VAL A 45 -12.58 2.26 9.82
CA VAL A 45 -12.08 3.64 9.72
C VAL A 45 -11.75 4.15 11.12
N HIS A 46 -10.50 4.58 11.29
CA HIS A 46 -10.01 5.20 12.52
C HIS A 46 -10.00 6.72 12.38
N ALA A 47 -10.62 7.43 13.32
CA ALA A 47 -10.48 8.89 13.42
C ALA A 47 -9.04 9.28 13.79
N ARG A 48 -8.36 8.42 14.54
CA ARG A 48 -6.95 8.53 14.91
C ARG A 48 -6.42 7.16 15.34
N MET A 49 -5.22 6.79 14.90
CA MET A 49 -4.55 5.56 15.30
C MET A 49 -3.03 5.80 15.38
N GLY A 50 -2.35 5.31 16.42
CA GLY A 50 -0.89 5.37 16.48
C GLY A 50 -0.22 4.34 15.57
N ASP A 51 1.02 4.57 15.13
CA ASP A 51 1.78 3.53 14.43
C ASP A 51 1.93 2.30 15.34
N GLY A 52 1.70 1.11 14.78
CA GLY A 52 1.67 -0.15 15.53
C GLY A 52 0.31 -0.52 16.12
N GLU A 53 -0.63 0.42 16.22
CA GLU A 53 -1.93 0.23 16.88
C GLU A 53 -1.81 -0.58 18.20
N LEU A 54 -0.88 -0.18 19.07
CA LEU A 54 -0.38 -1.02 20.17
C LEU A 54 -1.43 -1.38 21.25
N THR A 55 -2.55 -0.67 21.27
CA THR A 55 -3.71 -0.94 22.14
C THR A 55 -4.67 -1.96 21.54
N GLY A 56 -4.47 -2.37 20.28
CA GLY A 56 -5.33 -3.25 19.51
C GLY A 56 -6.61 -2.58 18.99
N ALA A 57 -6.67 -1.25 19.01
CA ALA A 57 -7.74 -0.45 18.46
C ALA A 57 -7.26 1.00 18.27
N GLY A 58 -7.79 1.65 17.24
CA GLY A 58 -7.75 3.10 17.05
C GLY A 58 -8.91 3.80 17.75
N VAL A 59 -9.15 5.05 17.36
CA VAL A 59 -10.42 5.73 17.64
C VAL A 59 -11.41 5.30 16.57
N GLU A 60 -12.13 4.20 16.84
CA GLU A 60 -13.10 3.59 15.93
C GLU A 60 -14.28 4.51 15.61
N ILE A 61 -14.60 4.67 14.32
CA ILE A 61 -15.73 5.50 13.86
C ILE A 61 -16.52 4.88 12.70
N ASP A 62 -17.82 5.22 12.65
CA ASP A 62 -18.59 5.11 11.42
C ASP A 62 -18.18 6.22 10.45
N ALA A 63 -17.94 5.87 9.19
CA ALA A 63 -17.51 6.82 8.17
C ALA A 63 -18.12 6.53 6.80
N ALA A 64 -18.27 7.59 6.00
CA ALA A 64 -18.54 7.49 4.57
C ALA A 64 -17.25 7.77 3.80
N VAL A 65 -16.72 6.76 3.13
CA VAL A 65 -15.48 6.88 2.34
C VAL A 65 -15.82 7.03 0.87
N THR A 66 -15.28 8.07 0.23
CA THR A 66 -15.36 8.24 -1.23
C THR A 66 -14.04 7.78 -1.84
N ILE A 67 -14.12 6.89 -2.83
CA ILE A 67 -12.95 6.33 -3.51
C ILE A 67 -13.15 6.38 -5.02
N LYS A 68 -12.08 6.63 -5.77
CA LYS A 68 -12.00 6.35 -7.19
C LYS A 68 -11.28 5.03 -7.40
N VAL A 69 -11.95 4.09 -8.08
CA VAL A 69 -11.38 2.82 -8.52
C VAL A 69 -11.00 2.87 -9.99
N ASP A 70 -9.76 2.50 -10.28
CA ASP A 70 -9.19 2.43 -11.63
C ASP A 70 -8.29 1.20 -11.79
N ARG A 71 -7.70 1.00 -12.99
CA ARG A 71 -6.71 -0.04 -13.29
C ARG A 71 -5.28 0.54 -13.30
N SER A 72 -4.32 -0.21 -12.76
CA SER A 72 -2.88 0.17 -12.69
C SER A 72 -2.13 0.02 -14.01
N PRO A 73 -1.03 0.77 -14.20
CA PRO A 73 0.08 0.34 -15.07
C PRO A 73 0.72 -1.00 -14.67
N GLY A 74 0.75 -1.35 -13.38
CA GLY A 74 1.34 -2.55 -12.82
C GLY A 74 2.35 -2.24 -11.70
N PHE A 75 2.52 -3.15 -10.74
CA PHE A 75 3.58 -3.07 -9.71
C PHE A 75 4.23 -4.45 -9.54
N PRO A 76 5.56 -4.55 -9.35
CA PRO A 76 6.24 -5.85 -9.22
C PRO A 76 5.86 -6.59 -7.92
N ASN A 77 5.21 -5.88 -7.00
CA ASN A 77 4.95 -6.33 -5.64
C ASN A 77 3.86 -7.42 -5.55
N SER A 78 4.02 -8.29 -4.55
CA SER A 78 3.03 -9.28 -4.12
C SER A 78 2.06 -8.66 -3.11
N SER A 79 2.54 -7.73 -2.30
CA SER A 79 1.78 -7.00 -1.29
C SER A 79 1.25 -5.65 -1.75
N PRO A 80 0.28 -5.06 -1.02
CA PRO A 80 -0.16 -3.70 -1.25
C PRO A 80 0.98 -2.70 -1.23
N VAL A 81 0.92 -1.73 -2.14
CA VAL A 81 1.79 -0.56 -2.16
C VAL A 81 0.93 0.68 -1.92
N VAL A 82 1.37 1.56 -1.02
CA VAL A 82 0.72 2.85 -0.79
C VAL A 82 1.60 3.95 -1.37
N GLU A 83 1.04 4.76 -2.25
CA GLU A 83 1.63 5.99 -2.73
C GLU A 83 1.03 7.15 -1.93
N THR A 84 1.90 7.92 -1.26
CA THR A 84 1.51 9.12 -0.53
C THR A 84 1.89 10.35 -1.32
N THR A 85 1.12 11.42 -1.12
CA THR A 85 1.41 12.73 -1.72
C THR A 85 1.85 13.71 -0.64
N THR A 86 2.35 14.89 -1.02
CA THR A 86 2.66 15.96 -0.05
C THR A 86 1.44 16.48 0.73
N VAL A 87 0.23 16.08 0.31
CA VAL A 87 -1.03 16.34 1.03
C VAL A 87 -1.16 15.43 2.25
N VAL A 88 -0.61 14.22 2.15
CA VAL A 88 -0.73 13.12 3.11
C VAL A 88 0.48 13.10 4.04
N GLU A 89 1.67 13.22 3.46
CA GLU A 89 2.96 13.16 4.13
C GLU A 89 3.80 14.40 3.83
N ALA A 90 4.88 14.62 4.59
CA ALA A 90 5.80 15.73 4.32
C ALA A 90 6.56 15.58 2.98
N ALA A 91 6.61 14.36 2.44
CA ALA A 91 7.20 14.03 1.15
C ALA A 91 6.34 12.99 0.43
N GLU A 92 6.36 13.00 -0.91
CA GLU A 92 5.78 11.92 -1.70
C GLU A 92 6.62 10.66 -1.51
N GLU A 93 5.98 9.57 -1.10
CA GLU A 93 6.64 8.31 -0.77
C GLU A 93 5.89 7.13 -1.39
N TYR A 94 6.66 6.12 -1.77
CA TYR A 94 6.13 4.77 -1.92
C TYR A 94 6.37 4.01 -0.63
N LEU A 95 5.32 3.35 -0.15
CA LEU A 95 5.32 2.49 1.02
C LEU A 95 4.97 1.06 0.55
N THR A 96 5.94 0.16 0.57
CA THR A 96 5.67 -1.26 0.32
C THR A 96 5.32 -1.96 1.61
N SER A 97 4.41 -2.93 1.56
CA SER A 97 3.96 -3.62 2.77
C SER A 97 4.27 -5.11 2.80
N ALA A 98 4.22 -5.71 3.98
CA ALA A 98 4.14 -7.15 4.13
C ALA A 98 3.46 -7.54 5.45
N ARG A 99 2.99 -8.79 5.51
CA ARG A 99 2.44 -9.43 6.71
C ARG A 99 3.24 -10.65 7.10
N ALA A 100 3.43 -10.87 8.39
CA ALA A 100 3.95 -12.13 8.92
C ALA A 100 3.55 -12.36 10.37
N ALA A 101 3.74 -13.58 10.87
CA ALA A 101 3.51 -13.92 12.26
C ALA A 101 4.46 -13.23 13.24
N GLU A 102 5.68 -12.95 12.78
CA GLU A 102 6.73 -12.35 13.57
C GLU A 102 7.13 -11.00 12.98
N TRP A 103 7.41 -10.04 13.86
CA TRP A 103 7.77 -8.68 13.51
C TRP A 103 8.97 -8.61 12.55
N GLY A 104 10.02 -9.38 12.85
CA GLY A 104 11.25 -9.40 12.04
C GLY A 104 11.04 -9.96 10.64
N GLU A 105 10.13 -10.92 10.49
CA GLU A 105 9.82 -11.49 9.17
C GLU A 105 8.98 -10.54 8.33
N ALA A 106 7.99 -9.88 8.93
CA ALA A 106 7.20 -8.86 8.24
C ALA A 106 8.08 -7.70 7.75
N LEU A 107 9.04 -7.25 8.57
CA LEU A 107 10.03 -6.25 8.18
C LEU A 107 10.89 -6.72 7.00
N ARG A 108 11.42 -7.95 7.07
CA ARG A 108 12.25 -8.53 6.01
C ARG A 108 11.50 -8.62 4.68
N LEU A 109 10.23 -9.03 4.71
CA LEU A 109 9.40 -9.13 3.51
C LEU A 109 9.05 -7.74 2.95
N ALA A 110 8.65 -6.79 3.79
CA ALA A 110 8.34 -5.41 3.36
C ALA A 110 9.56 -4.72 2.73
N TRP A 111 10.75 -5.00 3.25
CA TRP A 111 12.02 -4.58 2.67
C TRP A 111 12.24 -5.17 1.28
N LEU A 112 12.08 -6.50 1.12
CA LEU A 112 12.26 -7.16 -0.18
C LEU A 112 11.27 -6.64 -1.22
N GLU A 113 10.06 -6.30 -0.80
CA GLU A 113 9.07 -5.64 -1.63
C GLU A 113 9.54 -4.24 -2.06
N MET A 114 10.16 -3.45 -1.18
CA MET A 114 10.74 -2.17 -1.58
C MET A 114 11.91 -2.34 -2.55
N VAL A 115 12.79 -3.32 -2.31
CA VAL A 115 13.89 -3.63 -3.22
C VAL A 115 13.36 -4.03 -4.60
N ALA A 116 12.32 -4.86 -4.66
CA ALA A 116 11.63 -5.21 -5.90
C ALA A 116 11.11 -3.97 -6.65
N LEU A 117 10.46 -3.05 -5.91
CA LEU A 117 9.94 -1.81 -6.47
C LEU A 117 11.04 -0.92 -7.04
N ILE A 118 12.17 -0.79 -6.33
CA ILE A 118 13.32 -0.01 -6.82
C ILE A 118 13.93 -0.62 -8.07
N ILE A 119 14.09 -1.94 -8.12
CA ILE A 119 14.61 -2.64 -9.31
C ILE A 119 13.71 -2.39 -10.53
N ASP A 120 12.39 -2.55 -10.36
CA ASP A 120 11.41 -2.35 -11.45
C ASP A 120 11.38 -0.90 -11.95
N ARG A 121 11.39 0.08 -11.04
CA ARG A 121 11.28 1.50 -11.40
C ARG A 121 12.55 2.10 -11.99
N TYR A 122 13.71 1.56 -11.62
CA TYR A 122 15.00 2.16 -11.96
C TYR A 122 15.94 1.25 -12.73
N ASP A 123 15.46 0.07 -13.17
CA ASP A 123 16.22 -0.91 -13.97
C ASP A 123 17.63 -1.16 -13.41
N THR A 124 17.68 -1.51 -12.12
CA THR A 124 18.94 -1.67 -11.36
C THR A 124 19.10 -3.08 -10.79
N THR A 125 20.28 -3.39 -10.26
CA THR A 125 20.53 -4.70 -9.64
C THR A 125 20.01 -4.77 -8.22
N TYR A 126 19.84 -5.99 -7.72
CA TYR A 126 19.47 -6.24 -6.32
C TYR A 126 20.44 -5.58 -5.34
N GLU A 127 21.75 -5.63 -5.60
CA GLU A 127 22.76 -5.08 -4.70
C GLU A 127 22.62 -3.56 -4.55
N TYR A 128 22.43 -2.84 -5.66
CA TYR A 128 22.24 -1.39 -5.64
C TYR A 128 20.90 -0.99 -5.01
N ALA A 129 19.82 -1.66 -5.40
CA ALA A 129 18.50 -1.42 -4.81
C ALA A 129 18.53 -1.68 -3.30
N ASN A 130 19.10 -2.79 -2.86
CA ASN A 130 19.23 -3.15 -1.45
C ASN A 130 20.06 -2.12 -0.66
N MET A 131 21.13 -1.59 -1.24
CA MET A 131 21.90 -0.50 -0.62
C MET A 131 21.10 0.79 -0.50
N ILE A 132 20.31 1.15 -1.53
CA ILE A 132 19.44 2.33 -1.48
C ILE A 132 18.43 2.17 -0.36
N VAL A 133 17.66 1.08 -0.38
CA VAL A 133 16.62 0.80 0.64
C VAL A 133 17.24 0.78 2.03
N GLY A 134 18.40 0.15 2.21
CA GLY A 134 19.04 0.11 3.53
C GLY A 134 19.66 1.41 4.01
N THR A 135 19.83 2.41 3.14
CA THR A 135 20.40 3.70 3.52
C THR A 135 19.33 4.77 3.75
N ILE A 136 18.24 4.74 2.97
CA ILE A 136 17.22 5.80 2.98
C ILE A 136 15.80 5.30 3.22
N GLY A 137 15.59 3.99 3.35
CA GLY A 137 14.30 3.40 3.64
C GLY A 137 13.97 3.55 5.12
N ASP A 138 12.78 4.05 5.40
CA ASP A 138 12.23 4.12 6.76
C ASP A 138 11.24 2.99 6.96
N ALA A 139 11.31 2.30 8.09
CA ALA A 139 10.37 1.25 8.42
C ALA A 139 9.30 1.79 9.38
N ARG A 140 8.01 1.60 9.09
CA ARG A 140 6.91 1.99 9.98
C ARG A 140 5.97 0.81 10.28
N PRO A 141 5.59 0.60 11.54
CA PRO A 141 4.66 -0.46 11.89
C PRO A 141 3.21 -0.06 11.61
N GLY A 142 2.44 -1.00 11.07
CA GLY A 142 0.98 -0.92 10.92
C GLY A 142 0.26 -1.47 12.15
N PHE A 143 -0.26 -2.69 12.06
CA PHE A 143 -0.78 -3.45 13.19
C PHE A 143 0.34 -4.27 13.86
N ALA A 144 0.51 -4.12 15.18
CA ALA A 144 1.62 -4.73 15.93
C ALA A 144 1.24 -5.24 17.33
N THR A 145 -0.05 -5.37 17.66
CA THR A 145 -0.48 -5.77 19.00
C THR A 145 -0.33 -7.26 19.28
N GLY A 146 0.43 -7.60 20.32
CA GLY A 146 0.74 -8.98 20.73
C GLY A 146 -0.36 -9.75 21.47
N TYR A 147 -1.54 -9.17 21.71
CA TYR A 147 -2.69 -9.87 22.32
C TYR A 147 -3.48 -10.75 21.33
N MET A 148 -3.27 -10.56 20.03
CA MET A 148 -3.79 -11.41 18.97
C MET A 148 -2.61 -11.85 18.14
N GLY A 149 -2.03 -12.98 18.51
CA GLY A 149 -0.88 -13.53 17.81
C GLY A 149 -1.10 -13.59 16.30
N SER A 150 0.02 -13.50 15.57
CA SER A 150 0.27 -13.99 14.22
C SER A 150 0.11 -13.08 13.00
N TYR A 151 -0.17 -11.77 13.13
CA TYR A 151 -0.09 -10.86 11.97
C TYR A 151 0.45 -9.49 12.35
N VAL A 152 1.62 -9.15 11.80
CA VAL A 152 2.25 -7.84 11.88
C VAL A 152 2.26 -7.26 10.50
N THR A 153 1.80 -6.03 10.33
CA THR A 153 1.94 -5.32 9.08
C THR A 153 3.05 -4.28 9.21
N TRP A 154 3.90 -4.22 8.20
CA TRP A 154 5.00 -3.28 8.13
C TRP A 154 4.99 -2.57 6.80
N ASN A 155 5.45 -1.33 6.79
CA ASN A 155 5.81 -0.65 5.57
C ASN A 155 7.28 -0.22 5.55
N CYS A 156 7.86 -0.20 4.36
CA CYS A 156 9.13 0.45 4.08
C CYS A 156 8.86 1.63 3.15
N GLY A 157 9.24 2.84 3.57
CA GLY A 157 9.02 4.08 2.85
C GLY A 157 10.28 4.64 2.23
N ALA A 158 10.20 5.16 1.00
CA ALA A 158 11.31 5.90 0.40
C ALA A 158 10.80 7.13 -0.39
N PRO A 159 11.38 8.34 -0.16
CA PRO A 159 10.88 9.57 -0.79
C PRO A 159 11.17 9.63 -2.30
N GLU A 160 10.15 9.89 -3.11
CA GLU A 160 10.26 9.97 -4.58
C GLU A 160 11.26 11.06 -5.00
N CYS A 161 11.25 12.21 -4.32
CA CYS A 161 12.17 13.31 -4.61
C CYS A 161 13.65 12.96 -4.39
N ARG A 162 13.95 12.04 -3.46
CA ARG A 162 15.31 11.53 -3.22
C ARG A 162 15.71 10.51 -4.27
N MET A 163 14.76 9.77 -4.83
CA MET A 163 15.02 8.83 -5.92
C MET A 163 15.28 9.57 -7.25
N ARG A 164 14.47 10.59 -7.61
CA ARG A 164 14.63 11.37 -8.85
C ARG A 164 15.94 12.18 -8.92
N ARG A 165 16.42 12.73 -7.80
CA ARG A 165 17.62 13.60 -7.77
C ARG A 165 18.95 12.91 -8.06
N ARG A 166 18.99 11.57 -8.20
CA ARG A 166 20.21 10.80 -8.49
C ARG A 166 20.36 10.37 -9.96
N GLY A 167 19.55 10.94 -10.87
CA GLY A 167 19.75 10.75 -12.32
C GLY A 167 19.13 9.47 -12.89
N PHE A 168 18.13 8.90 -12.23
CA PHE A 168 17.37 7.78 -12.77
C PHE A 168 16.12 8.31 -13.49
N GLU A 169 16.12 8.28 -14.82
CA GLU A 169 14.95 8.58 -15.65
C GLU A 169 14.09 7.31 -15.82
N VAL A 170 12.81 7.41 -15.51
CA VAL A 170 11.85 6.29 -15.62
C VAL A 170 11.38 6.18 -17.07
N TYR A 171 11.68 5.06 -17.73
CA TYR A 171 11.09 4.70 -19.03
C TYR A 171 9.93 3.73 -18.81
N ASN A 172 8.78 4.06 -19.38
CA ASN A 172 7.53 3.33 -19.25
C ASN A 172 7.56 2.05 -20.10
N ILE A 173 7.43 0.87 -19.49
CA ILE A 173 7.38 -0.40 -20.23
C ILE A 173 6.22 -1.29 -19.76
N ASN A 174 5.27 -1.45 -20.68
CA ASN A 174 4.32 -2.56 -20.87
C ASN A 174 3.17 -2.77 -19.88
N GLU A 175 1.96 -2.69 -20.46
CA GLU A 175 0.68 -3.14 -19.94
C GLU A 175 0.77 -4.56 -19.37
N ARG A 176 0.54 -4.73 -18.05
CA ARG A 176 0.15 -6.03 -17.48
C ARG A 176 -0.34 -5.89 -16.04
N ILE A 177 -1.40 -6.66 -15.74
CA ILE A 177 -2.07 -6.85 -14.42
C ILE A 177 -3.09 -5.75 -14.05
N CYS A 178 -4.23 -6.16 -13.50
CA CYS A 178 -5.25 -5.26 -12.96
C CYS A 178 -4.99 -5.04 -11.47
N TYR A 179 -4.69 -3.81 -11.06
CA TYR A 179 -4.75 -3.42 -9.64
C TYR A 179 -5.92 -2.48 -9.47
N VAL A 180 -6.53 -2.53 -8.29
CA VAL A 180 -7.57 -1.58 -7.87
C VAL A 180 -6.86 -0.41 -7.21
N PHE A 181 -7.16 0.79 -7.69
CA PHE A 181 -6.69 2.08 -7.13
C PHE A 181 -7.76 2.62 -6.21
N VAL A 182 -7.36 3.40 -5.23
CA VAL A 182 -8.27 4.22 -4.45
C VAL A 182 -7.69 5.61 -4.46
N ARG A 183 -8.22 6.54 -5.26
CA ARG A 183 -7.82 7.95 -5.25
C ARG A 183 -8.98 8.81 -4.78
N ASP A 184 -8.71 9.81 -3.95
CA ASP A 184 -9.69 10.86 -3.67
C ASP A 184 -9.72 11.87 -4.84
N SER A 185 -10.91 12.20 -5.33
CA SER A 185 -11.09 13.27 -6.31
C SER A 185 -11.28 14.57 -5.55
N GLN A 186 -10.34 15.51 -5.70
CA GLN A 186 -10.56 16.88 -5.27
C GLN A 186 -11.91 17.38 -5.80
N CYS A 187 -12.66 17.98 -4.89
CA CYS A 187 -13.98 18.56 -5.13
C CYS A 187 -13.85 19.76 -6.07
N GLU A 188 -14.19 19.58 -7.35
CA GLU A 188 -14.72 20.67 -8.16
C GLU A 188 -16.19 20.37 -8.43
N SER A 189 -17.04 21.26 -7.93
CA SER A 189 -18.48 21.20 -8.15
C SER A 189 -18.79 21.42 -9.63
N GLU A 190 -19.32 20.41 -10.32
CA GLU A 190 -20.35 20.60 -11.34
C GLU A 190 -21.04 19.26 -11.67
N TYR A 191 -22.34 19.36 -11.93
CA TYR A 191 -23.29 18.26 -12.07
C TYR A 191 -22.86 17.16 -13.05
N GLY A 192 -22.82 15.89 -12.61
CA GLY A 192 -22.79 14.76 -13.56
C GLY A 192 -22.35 13.39 -13.01
N LEU A 193 -23.31 12.61 -12.50
CA LEU A 193 -23.35 11.13 -12.47
C LEU A 193 -22.01 10.35 -12.31
N GLY A 194 -21.45 10.32 -11.10
CA GLY A 194 -20.45 9.32 -10.66
C GLY A 194 -21.09 8.26 -9.76
N LYS A 195 -20.82 6.96 -9.99
CA LYS A 195 -21.34 5.87 -9.15
C LYS A 195 -20.81 5.99 -7.72
N ARG A 196 -21.67 6.39 -6.79
CA ARG A 196 -21.39 6.40 -5.34
C ARG A 196 -21.50 4.98 -4.78
N CYS A 197 -20.40 4.41 -4.31
CA CYS A 197 -20.44 3.21 -3.47
C CYS A 197 -20.75 3.65 -2.03
N PHE A 198 -21.98 3.41 -1.58
CA PHE A 198 -22.33 3.54 -0.16
C PHE A 198 -22.01 2.22 0.54
N CYS A 199 -20.89 2.14 1.26
CA CYS A 199 -20.69 1.07 2.22
C CYS A 199 -21.36 1.51 3.54
N ARG A 200 -22.57 1.01 3.81
CA ARG A 200 -23.15 1.10 5.16
C ARG A 200 -22.64 -0.11 5.94
N SER A 201 -21.85 0.12 6.98
CA SER A 201 -21.57 -0.88 8.01
C SER A 201 -22.91 -1.36 8.58
N ARG A 202 -23.33 -2.58 8.23
CA ARG A 202 -24.33 -3.31 9.00
C ARG A 202 -23.55 -4.35 9.79
N GLY A 203 -23.25 -4.00 11.04
CA GLY A 203 -22.61 -4.91 11.97
C GLY A 203 -23.48 -6.13 12.21
N TYR A 204 -22.85 -7.30 12.24
CA TYR A 204 -23.20 -8.41 13.13
C TYR A 204 -21.91 -9.19 13.41
N TRP A 205 -21.52 -9.19 14.68
CA TRP A 205 -20.56 -10.13 15.26
C TRP A 205 -21.13 -11.54 15.19
N VAL A 206 -20.40 -12.49 14.60
CA VAL A 206 -20.32 -13.90 15.04
C VAL A 206 -18.93 -14.42 14.73
#